data_AF-A0A953JYS2-F1
#
_entry.id   AF-A0A953JYS2-F1
#
_cell.length_a   1.000
_cell.length_b   1.000
_cell.length_c   1.000
_cell.angle_alpha   90.00
_cell.angle_beta   90.00
_cell.angle_gamma   90.00
#
_symmetry.space_group_name_H-M   'P 1'
#
loop_
_entity.id
_entity.type
_entity.pdbx_description
1 polymer ?
#
loop_
_entity_poly.entity_id
_entity_poly.type
_entity_poly.pdbx_seq_one_letter_code
_entity_poly.pdbx_strand_id
1 'polypeptide(L)'
;MKKTLALVSIFAASLLYSCGGASEESKDGAKSETAAAKVELTKEKLAGKGRACWTVSTGTAPFGNKVSFNDNGTANVGEGGFGPFTMNGDQLTLKDNNATTITNPDGFTYTVTALDEKSMTMKGEGGELVLTKD
;
A
#
# COMPACT_ATOMS: atom_id res chain seq x y z
N MET A 1 44.87 -44.49 21.73
CA MET A 1 44.21 -45.82 21.74
C MET A 1 43.32 -45.94 20.49
N LYS A 2 42.83 -47.13 20.09
CA LYS A 2 42.14 -47.37 18.79
C LYS A 2 40.60 -47.49 18.92
N LYS A 3 39.86 -46.97 17.92
CA LYS A 3 38.56 -47.39 17.30
C LYS A 3 37.81 -46.13 16.79
N THR A 4 37.30 -45.93 15.56
CA THR A 4 37.00 -46.77 14.35
C THR A 4 35.69 -47.58 14.48
N LEU A 5 34.65 -47.46 13.63
CA LEU A 5 34.32 -46.67 12.39
C LEU A 5 32.94 -45.95 12.64
N ALA A 6 32.09 -45.36 11.76
CA ALA A 6 31.88 -45.10 10.31
C ALA A 6 30.95 -43.85 10.17
N LEU A 7 30.74 -43.10 9.06
CA LEU A 7 30.95 -43.21 7.59
C LEU A 7 29.74 -43.65 6.73
N VAL A 8 28.83 -42.71 6.40
CA VAL A 8 27.95 -42.67 5.18
C VAL A 8 27.71 -41.19 4.81
N SER A 9 27.50 -40.74 3.57
CA SER A 9 28.27 -40.91 2.32
C SER A 9 27.50 -40.25 1.15
N ILE A 10 28.00 -39.12 0.64
CA ILE A 10 27.96 -38.69 -0.78
C ILE A 10 26.58 -38.67 -1.48
N PHE A 11 26.11 -37.48 -1.88
CA PHE A 11 26.12 -37.11 -3.31
C PHE A 11 26.04 -35.59 -3.52
N ALA A 12 26.75 -35.10 -4.53
CA ALA A 12 26.72 -33.71 -4.95
C ALA A 12 26.53 -33.65 -6.48
N ALA A 13 25.60 -32.81 -6.95
CA ALA A 13 25.40 -32.52 -8.37
C ALA A 13 24.75 -31.15 -8.53
N SER A 14 25.55 -30.13 -8.78
CA SER A 14 25.11 -28.90 -9.46
C SER A 14 24.95 -29.18 -10.96
N LEU A 15 23.97 -28.56 -11.64
CA LEU A 15 24.10 -27.89 -12.96
C LEU A 15 22.72 -27.50 -13.55
N LEU A 16 22.65 -26.25 -14.04
CA LEU A 16 21.90 -25.72 -15.20
C LEU A 16 20.36 -25.91 -15.37
N TYR A 17 19.68 -24.76 -15.40
CA TYR A 17 18.83 -24.26 -16.51
C TYR A 17 18.09 -25.25 -17.44
N SER A 18 16.76 -25.16 -17.46
CA SER A 18 15.94 -25.33 -18.68
C SER A 18 14.58 -24.61 -18.55
N CYS A 19 13.84 -24.48 -19.65
CA CYS A 19 12.55 -23.79 -19.72
C CYS A 19 11.44 -24.70 -20.27
N GLY A 20 10.25 -24.64 -19.65
CA GLY A 20 8.98 -25.17 -20.20
C GLY A 20 8.65 -26.63 -19.86
N GLY A 21 7.35 -26.96 -19.82
CA GLY A 21 6.85 -28.34 -19.81
C GLY A 21 6.05 -28.76 -18.56
N ALA A 22 4.75 -28.50 -18.57
CA ALA A 22 3.74 -28.78 -17.55
C ALA A 22 3.71 -30.19 -16.88
N SER A 23 3.13 -30.20 -15.66
CA SER A 23 2.58 -31.37 -14.91
C SER A 23 3.60 -32.36 -14.30
N GLU A 24 3.34 -33.02 -13.17
CA GLU A 24 2.10 -33.11 -12.39
C GLU A 24 2.33 -33.16 -10.86
N GLU A 25 1.23 -33.14 -10.11
CA GLU A 25 1.06 -33.01 -8.66
C GLU A 25 2.05 -33.75 -7.72
N SER A 26 2.54 -33.04 -6.70
CA SER A 26 2.70 -33.63 -5.36
C SER A 26 2.32 -32.61 -4.29
N LYS A 27 1.49 -33.01 -3.31
CA LYS A 27 1.00 -32.15 -2.23
C LYS A 27 1.93 -32.27 -1.02
N ASP A 28 2.56 -31.17 -0.61
CA ASP A 28 2.87 -30.94 0.81
C ASP A 28 2.49 -29.52 1.25
N GLY A 29 2.02 -29.40 2.49
CA GLY A 29 1.06 -28.40 2.94
C GLY A 29 1.64 -27.04 3.34
N ALA A 30 2.73 -26.57 2.73
CA ALA A 30 3.32 -25.28 3.04
C ALA A 30 2.56 -24.11 2.37
N LYS A 31 1.32 -23.87 2.81
CA LYS A 31 0.57 -22.66 2.45
C LYS A 31 1.18 -21.47 3.21
N SER A 32 2.34 -21.01 2.75
CA SER A 32 2.84 -19.66 3.03
C SER A 32 1.90 -18.68 2.35
N GLU A 33 0.75 -18.45 2.98
CA GLU A 33 -0.13 -17.34 2.71
C GLU A 33 0.61 -16.09 3.14
N THR A 34 1.48 -15.61 2.26
CA THR A 34 2.26 -14.39 2.42
C THR A 34 1.27 -13.24 2.48
N ALA A 35 0.79 -12.96 3.70
CA ALA A 35 -0.14 -11.89 3.97
C ALA A 35 0.42 -10.62 3.34
N ALA A 36 -0.34 -10.03 2.42
CA ALA A 36 0.10 -8.86 1.67
C ALA A 36 0.61 -7.81 2.66
N ALA A 37 1.87 -7.40 2.48
CA ALA A 37 2.56 -6.57 3.45
C ALA A 37 1.75 -5.29 3.66
N LYS A 38 1.13 -5.14 4.84
CA LYS A 38 0.21 -4.04 5.12
C LYS A 38 0.91 -2.72 4.89
N VAL A 39 0.25 -1.82 4.17
CA VAL A 39 0.79 -0.47 3.95
C VAL A 39 0.86 0.24 5.30
N GLU A 40 2.08 0.45 5.79
CA GLU A 40 2.34 1.27 6.96
C GLU A 40 2.09 2.74 6.60
N LEU A 41 0.86 3.19 6.84
CA LEU A 41 0.41 4.55 6.56
C LEU A 41 0.78 5.49 7.71
N THR A 42 1.53 6.55 7.43
CA THR A 42 1.97 7.54 8.43
C THR A 42 1.85 8.96 7.91
N LYS A 43 1.76 9.94 8.84
CA LYS A 43 1.73 11.37 8.47
C LYS A 43 2.99 11.78 7.71
N GLU A 44 4.15 11.24 8.06
CA GLU A 44 5.43 11.59 7.40
C GLU A 44 5.46 11.11 5.94
N LYS A 45 4.91 9.93 5.62
CA LYS A 45 4.82 9.47 4.22
C LYS A 45 3.82 10.33 3.40
N LEU A 46 2.68 10.67 4.00
CA LEU A 46 1.64 11.48 3.36
C LEU A 46 2.03 12.96 3.17
N ALA A 47 2.60 13.61 4.17
CA ALA A 47 2.79 15.06 4.24
C ALA A 47 4.27 15.51 4.30
N GLY A 48 5.21 14.61 4.62
CA GLY A 48 6.60 14.98 4.92
C GLY A 48 6.72 15.84 6.18
N LYS A 49 7.59 16.85 6.13
CA LYS A 49 7.79 17.86 7.19
C LYS A 49 7.15 19.17 6.73
N GLY A 50 5.89 19.40 7.12
CA GLY A 50 5.06 20.51 6.67
C GLY A 50 3.88 20.07 5.82
N ARG A 51 4.02 20.09 4.49
CA ARG A 51 2.95 19.79 3.54
C ARG A 51 3.48 19.07 2.30
N ALA A 52 2.70 18.13 1.78
CA ALA A 52 2.86 17.58 0.44
C ALA A 52 1.57 17.71 -0.37
N CYS A 53 1.71 18.08 -1.64
CA CYS A 53 0.62 18.15 -2.61
C CYS A 53 0.57 16.86 -3.43
N TRP A 54 -0.63 16.40 -3.77
CA TRP A 54 -0.87 15.20 -4.56
C TRP A 54 -1.97 15.46 -5.58
N THR A 55 -1.75 15.05 -6.83
CA THR A 55 -2.69 15.13 -7.95
C THR A 55 -3.22 13.75 -8.31
N VAL A 56 -4.50 13.65 -8.64
CA VAL A 56 -5.11 12.44 -9.20
C VAL A 56 -4.52 12.16 -10.58
N SER A 57 -3.79 11.05 -10.72
CA SER A 57 -3.25 10.59 -12.01
C SER A 57 -4.16 9.54 -12.67
N THR A 58 -4.94 8.80 -11.87
CA THR A 58 -5.82 7.72 -12.34
C THR A 58 -7.05 7.61 -11.45
N GLY A 59 -8.22 7.33 -12.03
CA GLY A 59 -9.49 7.19 -11.31
C GLY A 59 -10.25 8.51 -11.15
N THR A 60 -11.41 8.46 -10.50
CA THR A 60 -12.25 9.65 -10.24
C THR A 60 -12.34 9.90 -8.74
N ALA A 61 -11.80 11.02 -8.27
CA ALA A 61 -11.91 11.43 -6.87
C ALA A 61 -13.19 12.26 -6.64
N PRO A 62 -14.04 11.91 -5.66
CA PRO A 62 -15.21 12.73 -5.31
C PRO A 62 -14.82 14.07 -4.68
N PHE A 63 -13.57 14.22 -4.26
CA PHE A 63 -12.99 15.43 -3.67
C PHE A 63 -12.21 16.29 -4.70
N GLY A 64 -12.32 16.00 -6.00
CA GLY A 64 -11.62 16.71 -7.07
C GLY A 64 -10.17 16.30 -7.29
N ASN A 65 -9.51 16.91 -8.27
CA ASN A 65 -8.26 16.41 -8.85
C ASN A 65 -7.00 16.59 -7.97
N LYS A 66 -7.08 17.26 -6.83
CA LYS A 66 -5.95 17.50 -5.93
C LYS A 66 -6.32 17.35 -4.46
N VAL A 67 -5.37 16.87 -3.67
CA VAL A 67 -5.38 16.88 -2.21
C VAL A 67 -4.01 17.34 -1.71
N SER A 68 -3.94 17.99 -0.56
CA SER A 68 -2.69 18.27 0.14
C SER A 68 -2.79 17.81 1.58
N PHE A 69 -1.82 17.00 2.03
CA PHE A 69 -1.72 16.56 3.41
C PHE A 69 -0.73 17.47 4.16
N ASN A 70 -1.09 17.84 5.38
CA ASN A 70 -0.26 18.64 6.28
C ASN A 70 0.14 17.79 7.51
N ASP A 71 1.35 17.95 8.02
CA ASP A 71 1.92 17.16 9.12
C ASP A 71 1.15 17.28 10.46
N ASN A 72 0.49 18.41 10.67
CA ASN A 72 -0.45 18.63 11.78
C ASN A 72 -1.63 17.63 11.78
N GLY A 73 -1.97 17.00 10.64
CA GLY A 73 -3.11 16.07 10.50
C GLY A 73 -4.33 16.63 9.76
N THR A 74 -4.22 17.80 9.11
CA THR A 74 -5.27 18.36 8.26
C THR A 74 -4.99 18.13 6.78
N ALA A 75 -6.04 17.98 5.98
CA ALA A 75 -5.99 17.92 4.53
C ALA A 75 -6.74 19.08 3.90
N ASN A 76 -6.21 19.60 2.80
CA ASN A 76 -6.89 20.51 1.87
C ASN A 76 -7.34 19.67 0.67
N VAL A 77 -8.61 19.76 0.28
CA VAL A 77 -9.19 18.93 -0.79
C VAL A 77 -9.90 19.79 -1.84
N GLY A 78 -9.68 19.47 -3.11
CA GLY A 78 -10.22 20.22 -4.24
C GLY A 78 -9.80 21.70 -4.21
N GLU A 79 -10.74 22.59 -4.50
CA GLU A 79 -10.51 24.04 -4.61
C GLU A 79 -10.90 24.84 -3.34
N GLY A 80 -11.35 24.18 -2.27
CA GLY A 80 -11.76 24.89 -1.05
C GLY A 80 -12.09 24.07 0.20
N GLY A 81 -12.24 22.75 0.11
CA GLY A 81 -12.51 21.92 1.28
C GLY A 81 -11.30 21.80 2.22
N PHE A 82 -11.55 21.81 3.53
CA PHE A 82 -10.51 21.71 4.55
C PHE A 82 -11.00 20.99 5.80
N GLY A 83 -10.28 19.98 6.25
CA GLY A 83 -10.63 19.23 7.45
C GLY A 83 -9.54 18.26 7.90
N PRO A 84 -9.81 17.40 8.90
CA PRO A 84 -8.86 16.39 9.35
C PRO A 84 -8.73 15.25 8.33
N PHE A 85 -7.57 14.59 8.33
CA PHE A 85 -7.45 13.20 7.87
C PHE A 85 -7.12 12.29 9.05
N THR A 86 -7.67 11.08 9.04
CA THR A 86 -7.40 10.05 10.05
C THR A 86 -6.92 8.77 9.40
N MET A 87 -6.08 8.01 10.10
CA MET A 87 -5.46 6.79 9.61
C MET A 87 -5.72 5.65 10.60
N ASN A 88 -6.10 4.48 10.10
CA ASN A 88 -6.32 3.28 10.91
C ASN A 88 -5.77 2.05 10.18
N GLY A 89 -4.54 1.65 10.51
CA GLY A 89 -3.80 0.66 9.72
C GLY A 89 -3.52 1.19 8.31
N ASP A 90 -4.05 0.50 7.30
CA ASP A 90 -3.98 0.87 5.89
C ASP A 90 -5.16 1.77 5.44
N GLN A 91 -6.14 2.05 6.31
CA GLN A 91 -7.27 2.91 5.99
C GLN A 91 -6.92 4.40 6.16
N LEU A 92 -7.26 5.20 5.15
CA LEU A 92 -7.21 6.67 5.15
C LEU A 92 -8.63 7.24 5.04
N THR A 93 -9.05 8.07 5.99
CA THR A 93 -10.31 8.82 5.93
C THR A 93 -10.03 10.31 5.75
N LEU A 94 -10.71 10.93 4.77
CA LEU A 94 -10.68 12.36 4.50
C LEU A 94 -12.01 12.99 4.93
N LYS A 95 -11.98 14.11 5.69
CA LYS A 95 -13.15 14.94 5.98
C LYS A 95 -12.93 16.39 5.57
N ASP A 96 -14.02 17.08 5.29
CA ASP A 96 -14.09 18.53 5.09
C ASP A 96 -15.01 19.12 6.16
N ASN A 97 -14.48 20.01 7.00
CA ASN A 97 -15.23 20.59 8.11
C ASN A 97 -16.36 21.52 7.63
N ASN A 98 -16.24 22.05 6.41
CA ASN A 98 -17.13 23.05 5.85
C ASN A 98 -18.10 22.47 4.79
N ALA A 99 -18.08 21.15 4.57
CA ALA A 99 -18.89 20.44 3.57
C ALA A 99 -18.88 21.09 2.16
N THR A 100 -17.78 21.74 1.80
CA THR A 100 -17.62 22.55 0.58
C THR A 100 -17.12 21.73 -0.61
N THR A 101 -16.40 20.64 -0.33
CA THR A 101 -15.89 19.67 -1.32
C THR A 101 -16.22 18.23 -0.92
N ILE A 102 -16.24 17.90 0.38
CA ILE A 102 -16.72 16.59 0.86
C ILE A 102 -18.02 16.81 1.63
N THR A 103 -19.16 16.57 0.97
CA THR A 103 -20.50 16.77 1.55
C THR A 103 -20.96 15.62 2.45
N ASN A 104 -20.25 14.49 2.47
CA ASN A 104 -20.54 13.38 3.38
C ASN A 104 -20.02 13.73 4.79
N PRO A 105 -20.87 13.79 5.84
CA PRO A 105 -20.43 14.07 7.21
C PRO A 105 -19.47 13.00 7.76
N ASP A 106 -19.54 11.77 7.28
CA ASP A 106 -18.59 10.69 7.63
C ASP A 106 -17.29 10.74 6.82
N GLY A 107 -17.22 11.61 5.81
CA GLY A 107 -16.07 11.77 4.93
C GLY A 107 -16.01 10.71 3.83
N PHE A 108 -14.80 10.50 3.29
CA PHE A 108 -14.51 9.39 2.39
C PHE A 108 -13.37 8.55 2.95
N THR A 109 -13.59 7.24 3.09
CA THR A 109 -12.59 6.28 3.57
C THR A 109 -12.11 5.40 2.42
N TYR A 110 -10.79 5.18 2.37
CA TYR A 110 -10.11 4.39 1.36
C TYR A 110 -9.11 3.43 2.03
N THR A 111 -8.94 2.23 1.50
CA THR A 111 -7.79 1.37 1.84
C THR A 111 -6.63 1.73 0.93
N VAL A 112 -5.50 2.15 1.49
CA VAL A 112 -4.26 2.41 0.75
C VAL A 112 -3.60 1.06 0.44
N THR A 113 -3.44 0.74 -0.85
CA THR A 113 -2.90 -0.54 -1.33
C THR A 113 -1.44 -0.46 -1.75
N ALA A 114 -0.95 0.74 -2.08
CA ALA A 114 0.46 1.05 -2.26
C ALA A 114 0.75 2.50 -1.85
N LEU A 115 1.94 2.75 -1.30
CA LEU A 115 2.43 4.10 -0.95
C LEU A 115 3.95 4.13 -1.01
N ASP A 116 4.49 5.03 -1.84
CA ASP A 116 5.91 5.31 -1.96
C ASP A 116 6.19 6.83 -1.85
N GLU A 117 7.41 7.26 -2.16
CA GLU A 117 7.81 8.67 -2.07
C GLU A 117 7.06 9.59 -3.04
N LYS A 118 6.53 9.04 -4.15
CA LYS A 118 5.96 9.76 -5.30
C LYS A 118 4.55 9.31 -5.67
N SER A 119 4.15 8.07 -5.37
CA SER A 119 2.82 7.52 -5.70
C SER A 119 2.06 6.98 -4.49
N MET A 120 0.74 7.04 -4.56
CA MET A 120 -0.17 6.40 -3.62
C MET A 120 -1.36 5.80 -4.37
N THR A 121 -1.53 4.48 -4.28
CA THR A 121 -2.71 3.77 -4.81
C THR A 121 -3.66 3.48 -3.66
N MET A 122 -4.92 3.84 -3.83
CA MET A 122 -5.94 3.80 -2.79
C MET A 122 -7.29 3.39 -3.39
N LYS A 123 -8.01 2.51 -2.68
CA LYS A 123 -9.27 1.92 -3.15
C LYS A 123 -10.43 2.34 -2.25
N GLY A 124 -11.51 2.80 -2.86
CA GLY A 124 -12.76 3.18 -2.20
C GLY A 124 -13.99 2.70 -2.97
N GLU A 125 -15.17 3.24 -2.63
CA GLU A 125 -16.44 2.84 -3.27
C GLU A 125 -16.48 3.12 -4.78
N GLY A 126 -15.85 4.22 -5.22
CA GLY A 126 -15.69 4.58 -6.64
C GLY A 126 -14.65 3.76 -7.42
N GLY A 127 -14.03 2.75 -6.80
CA GLY A 127 -12.98 1.92 -7.40
C GLY A 127 -11.57 2.29 -6.94
N GLU A 128 -10.59 2.13 -7.83
CA GLU A 128 -9.20 2.47 -7.59
C GLU A 128 -8.89 3.91 -8.01
N LEU A 129 -8.10 4.59 -7.18
CA LEU A 129 -7.61 5.94 -7.38
C LEU A 129 -6.08 5.93 -7.19
N VAL A 130 -5.34 6.52 -8.12
CA VAL A 130 -3.89 6.71 -8.00
C VAL A 130 -3.61 8.19 -7.90
N LEU A 131 -2.84 8.56 -6.88
CA LEU A 131 -2.32 9.91 -6.69
C LEU A 131 -0.80 9.94 -6.94
N THR A 132 -0.34 10.97 -7.64
CA THR A 132 1.07 11.33 -7.79
C THR A 132 1.39 12.58 -6.99
N LYS A 133 2.51 12.61 -6.29
CA LYS A 133 3.02 13.80 -5.58
C LYS A 133 3.46 14.87 -6.58
N ASP A 134 3.12 16.12 -6.29
CA ASP A 134 3.58 17.31 -7.04
C ASP A 134 5.02 17.72 -6.62
#